data_AF-A0A842SIH9-F1
#
_entry.id   AF-A0A842SIH9-F1
#
_cell.length_a   1.000
_cell.length_b   1.000
_cell.length_c   1.000
_cell.angle_alpha   90.00
_cell.angle_beta   90.00
_cell.angle_gamma   90.00
#
_symmetry.space_group_name_H-M   'P 1'
#
loop_
_entity.id
_entity.type
_entity.pdbx_description
1 polymer ?
#
loop_
_entity_poly.entity_id
_entity_poly.type
_entity_poly.pdbx_seq_one_letter_code
_entity_poly.pdbx_strand_id
1 'polypeptide(L)'
;MKLAFATGPYAQSEDSLYIFLKEALSRNHKVYLFILDDIYTKDNHIFADLMLLSKKRFGIDNNQRYKFDKKVPMQLGSMNAVFLKRDPPVPADKLEMIKDLGKKVFVVNDPAGIIKYKSKSSLERFSEFMPETFFSKDVSFLKQKINELKDCVLKQDFSYGGLGIHRIYEKNNQYFHNHLKIKNQKIQLTPFLKKLTLDGTKKLTLVRFLKNIDQGDKRIIILDGKILGAILRKPSKDSWICNITSGGVAGKTTITEDEQEMIKKISPVLTQDGIHIAGFDTLVDDSGKRVLSEINTTNVGAFHILNKTYNLKLEKKIIDWLEHESF
;
A
#
# COMPACT_ATOMS: atom_id res chain seq x y z
N MET A 1 -26.42 -4.54 -3.70
CA MET A 1 -25.55 -5.34 -2.80
C MET A 1 -25.47 -4.71 -1.41
N LYS A 2 -25.07 -5.48 -0.39
CA LYS A 2 -24.58 -5.01 0.91
C LYS A 2 -23.05 -4.98 0.86
N LEU A 3 -22.47 -3.78 0.91
CA LEU A 3 -21.04 -3.56 0.84
C LEU A 3 -20.53 -3.03 2.17
N ALA A 4 -19.50 -3.63 2.73
CA ALA A 4 -18.83 -3.11 3.91
C ALA A 4 -17.42 -2.61 3.56
N PHE A 5 -16.99 -1.52 4.17
CA PHE A 5 -15.62 -1.01 4.05
C PHE A 5 -14.99 -0.96 5.45
N ALA A 6 -13.92 -1.73 5.61
CA ALA A 6 -13.15 -1.82 6.83
C ALA A 6 -12.13 -0.66 6.88
N THR A 7 -12.21 0.19 7.90
CA THR A 7 -11.32 1.35 8.07
C THR A 7 -10.53 1.26 9.37
N GLY A 8 -9.66 2.24 9.62
CA GLY A 8 -9.12 2.50 10.96
C GLY A 8 -10.04 3.36 11.83
N PRO A 9 -9.70 3.51 13.14
CA PRO A 9 -10.49 4.28 14.11
C PRO A 9 -10.55 5.78 13.76
N TYR A 10 -9.50 6.28 13.13
CA TYR A 10 -9.50 7.56 12.44
C TYR A 10 -9.72 7.22 10.98
N ALA A 11 -10.97 7.29 10.49
CA ALA A 11 -11.21 7.35 9.06
C ALA A 11 -10.62 8.67 8.56
N GLN A 12 -9.29 8.73 8.47
CA GLN A 12 -8.59 9.86 7.89
C GLN A 12 -9.02 9.95 6.45
N SER A 13 -9.14 11.18 5.98
CA SER A 13 -9.68 11.59 4.69
C SER A 13 -8.88 10.99 3.52
N GLU A 14 -9.09 9.71 3.26
CA GLU A 14 -8.58 8.96 2.14
C GLU A 14 -9.50 9.24 0.95
N ASP A 15 -8.99 9.96 -0.06
CA ASP A 15 -9.79 10.33 -1.22
C ASP A 15 -10.32 9.10 -1.99
N SER A 16 -9.65 7.94 -1.88
CA SER A 16 -10.08 6.69 -2.53
C SER A 16 -11.31 6.06 -1.87
N LEU A 17 -11.35 5.98 -0.53
CA LEU A 17 -12.51 5.50 0.21
C LEU A 17 -13.73 6.36 -0.12
N TYR A 18 -13.58 7.68 -0.07
CA TYR A 18 -14.68 8.61 -0.34
C TYR A 18 -15.32 8.38 -1.72
N ILE A 19 -14.54 8.27 -2.79
CA ILE A 19 -15.10 8.08 -4.14
C ILE A 19 -15.76 6.70 -4.31
N PHE A 20 -15.26 5.65 -3.66
CA PHE A 20 -15.87 4.32 -3.71
C PHE A 20 -17.21 4.29 -2.98
N LEU A 21 -17.28 4.87 -1.78
CA LEU A 21 -18.53 5.01 -1.03
C LEU A 21 -19.55 5.82 -1.83
N LYS A 22 -19.11 6.92 -2.45
CA LYS A 22 -19.97 7.78 -3.27
C LYS A 22 -20.57 7.01 -4.45
N GLU A 23 -19.76 6.25 -5.17
CA GLU A 23 -20.21 5.48 -6.32
C GLU A 23 -21.14 4.35 -5.90
N ALA A 24 -20.80 3.60 -4.85
CA ALA A 24 -21.67 2.54 -4.33
C ALA A 24 -23.04 3.07 -3.88
N LEU A 25 -23.08 4.23 -3.19
CA LEU A 25 -24.33 4.89 -2.81
C LEU A 25 -25.11 5.43 -4.02
N SER A 26 -24.42 5.87 -5.08
CA SER A 26 -25.06 6.35 -6.31
C SER A 26 -25.83 5.22 -7.01
N ARG A 27 -25.30 3.98 -6.93
CA ARG A 27 -25.89 2.73 -7.44
C ARG A 27 -26.88 2.04 -6.49
N ASN A 28 -27.32 2.74 -5.44
CA ASN A 28 -28.29 2.24 -4.45
C ASN A 28 -27.84 0.97 -3.69
N HIS A 29 -26.54 0.74 -3.56
CA HIS A 29 -26.05 -0.29 -2.65
C HIS A 29 -26.28 0.13 -1.18
N LYS A 30 -26.43 -0.86 -0.30
CA LYS A 30 -26.38 -0.65 1.15
C LYS A 30 -24.91 -0.62 1.56
N VAL A 31 -24.41 0.54 1.94
CA VAL A 31 -22.99 0.75 2.23
C VAL A 31 -22.78 0.88 3.73
N TYR A 32 -21.86 0.09 4.27
CA TYR A 32 -21.53 0.05 5.69
C TYR A 32 -20.06 0.40 5.91
N LEU A 33 -19.78 1.12 6.99
CA LEU A 33 -18.43 1.34 7.50
C LEU A 33 -18.26 0.63 8.84
N PHE A 34 -17.08 0.07 9.07
CA PHE A 34 -16.71 -0.47 10.38
C PHE A 34 -15.21 -0.34 10.61
N ILE A 35 -14.81 -0.36 11.88
CA ILE A 35 -13.41 -0.33 12.27
C ILE A 35 -12.89 -1.77 12.30
N LEU A 36 -11.88 -2.07 11.50
CA LEU A 36 -11.32 -3.43 11.41
C LEU A 36 -10.76 -3.90 12.76
N ASP A 37 -10.26 -2.98 13.58
CA ASP A 37 -9.65 -3.29 14.88
C ASP A 37 -10.68 -3.79 15.89
N ASP A 38 -11.94 -3.39 15.72
CA ASP A 38 -13.04 -3.66 16.66
C ASP A 38 -13.81 -4.94 16.33
N ILE A 39 -13.38 -5.71 15.31
CA ILE A 39 -14.03 -6.98 15.00
C ILE A 39 -13.82 -8.00 16.13
N TYR A 40 -14.81 -8.86 16.29
CA TYR A 40 -14.81 -9.95 17.27
C TYR A 40 -15.49 -11.19 16.71
N THR A 41 -15.28 -12.32 17.38
CA THR A 41 -15.93 -13.58 17.05
C THR A 41 -17.01 -13.89 18.07
N LYS A 42 -18.15 -14.39 17.59
CA LYS A 42 -19.25 -14.91 18.41
C LYS A 42 -19.88 -16.08 17.67
N ASP A 43 -20.02 -17.22 18.34
CA ASP A 43 -20.65 -18.43 17.78
C ASP A 43 -20.05 -18.85 16.41
N ASN A 44 -18.71 -18.85 16.29
CA ASN A 44 -17.96 -19.12 15.06
C ASN A 44 -18.22 -18.17 13.88
N HIS A 45 -18.80 -17.00 14.14
CA HIS A 45 -19.04 -15.95 13.16
C HIS A 45 -18.27 -14.69 13.53
N ILE A 46 -17.86 -13.95 12.50
CA ILE A 46 -17.15 -12.69 12.66
C ILE A 46 -18.17 -11.56 12.64
N PHE A 47 -18.16 -10.75 13.70
CA PHE A 47 -19.00 -9.59 13.88
C PHE A 47 -18.18 -8.31 13.89
N ALA A 48 -18.85 -7.23 13.51
CA ALA A 48 -18.36 -5.89 13.68
C ALA A 48 -19.54 -4.95 13.99
N ASP A 49 -19.24 -3.80 14.57
CA ASP A 49 -20.21 -2.72 14.73
C ASP A 49 -20.28 -1.90 13.42
N LEU A 50 -21.28 -2.20 12.60
CA LEU A 50 -21.44 -1.57 11.29
C LEU A 50 -22.24 -0.28 11.41
N MET A 51 -21.80 0.74 10.68
CA MET A 51 -22.49 2.01 10.52
C MET A 51 -23.03 2.09 9.09
N LEU A 52 -24.35 2.06 8.94
CA LEU A 52 -25.00 2.27 7.64
C LEU A 52 -24.79 3.71 7.19
N LEU A 53 -24.33 3.89 5.97
CA LEU A 53 -24.18 5.21 5.35
C LEU A 53 -25.48 5.61 4.66
N SER A 54 -26.03 6.76 5.06
CA SER A 54 -27.17 7.37 4.40
C SER A 54 -26.72 8.32 3.29
N LYS A 55 -27.28 8.16 2.08
CA LYS A 55 -27.05 9.07 0.94
C LYS A 55 -27.39 10.53 1.27
N LYS A 56 -28.40 10.77 2.11
CA LYS A 56 -28.80 12.12 2.58
C LYS A 56 -27.76 12.79 3.48
N ARG A 57 -26.87 11.98 4.08
CA ARG A 57 -25.84 12.39 5.04
C ARG A 57 -24.43 12.28 4.45
N PHE A 58 -24.34 11.97 3.17
CA PHE A 58 -23.08 11.78 2.45
C PHE A 58 -22.76 13.02 1.60
N GLY A 59 -21.82 13.83 2.07
CA GLY A 59 -21.44 15.12 1.46
C GLY A 59 -20.39 15.85 2.31
N ILE A 60 -19.76 16.89 1.75
CA ILE A 60 -18.89 17.79 2.51
C ILE A 60 -19.79 18.90 3.06
N ASP A 61 -20.22 18.75 4.31
CA ASP A 61 -20.87 19.82 5.07
C ASP A 61 -20.01 20.11 6.31
N ASN A 62 -19.63 21.37 6.51
CA ASN A 62 -18.83 21.83 7.66
C ASN A 62 -17.56 21.00 7.96
N ASN A 63 -16.73 20.70 6.96
CA ASN A 63 -15.51 19.89 7.08
C ASN A 63 -15.71 18.44 7.60
N GLN A 64 -16.96 17.96 7.75
CA GLN A 64 -17.26 16.58 8.09
C GLN A 64 -17.69 15.83 6.82
N ARG A 65 -16.87 14.86 6.38
CA ARG A 65 -17.14 14.04 5.18
C ARG A 65 -18.18 12.92 5.41
N TYR A 66 -18.48 12.61 6.68
CA TYR A 66 -19.32 11.47 7.07
C TYR A 66 -20.19 11.85 8.29
N LYS A 67 -21.50 11.65 8.23
CA LYS A 67 -22.34 11.49 9.43
C LYS A 67 -22.75 10.03 9.52
N PHE A 68 -22.39 9.39 10.63
CA PHE A 68 -22.65 7.97 10.86
C PHE A 68 -24.01 7.81 11.56
N ASP A 69 -24.78 6.80 11.14
CA ASP A 69 -25.93 6.35 11.92
C ASP A 69 -25.44 5.55 13.16
N LYS A 70 -26.38 5.09 13.99
CA LYS A 70 -26.07 4.25 15.15
C LYS A 70 -25.32 2.99 14.69
N LYS A 71 -24.24 2.64 15.41
CA LYS A 71 -23.52 1.37 15.26
C LYS A 71 -24.49 0.20 15.54
N VAL A 72 -24.54 -0.76 14.62
CA VAL A 72 -25.33 -1.99 14.78
C VAL A 72 -24.39 -3.19 14.64
N PRO A 73 -24.34 -4.08 15.65
CA PRO A 73 -23.61 -5.34 15.52
C PRO A 73 -24.18 -6.17 14.36
N MET A 74 -23.35 -6.51 13.37
CA MET A 74 -23.75 -7.40 12.28
C MET A 74 -22.65 -8.41 11.96
N GLN A 75 -23.06 -9.59 11.52
CA GLN A 75 -22.16 -10.61 11.01
C GLN A 75 -21.59 -10.16 9.66
N LEU A 76 -20.26 -10.12 9.53
CA LEU A 76 -19.59 -9.75 8.27
C LEU A 76 -19.91 -10.73 7.14
N GLY A 77 -20.13 -12.00 7.48
CA GLY A 77 -20.60 -13.04 6.56
C GLY A 77 -21.95 -12.76 5.88
N SER A 78 -22.70 -11.74 6.32
CA SER A 78 -23.97 -11.34 5.69
C SER A 78 -23.82 -10.27 4.61
N MET A 79 -22.58 -9.82 4.35
CA MET A 79 -22.25 -8.87 3.30
C MET A 79 -22.06 -9.59 1.96
N ASN A 80 -22.29 -8.89 0.85
CA ASN A 80 -21.89 -9.40 -0.47
C ASN A 80 -20.39 -9.21 -0.69
N ALA A 81 -19.85 -8.06 -0.27
CA ALA A 81 -18.42 -7.80 -0.34
C ALA A 81 -17.91 -6.93 0.82
N VAL A 82 -16.62 -7.10 1.14
CA VAL A 82 -15.90 -6.32 2.15
C VAL A 82 -14.63 -5.73 1.54
N PHE A 83 -14.52 -4.40 1.46
CA PHE A 83 -13.27 -3.73 1.10
C PHE A 83 -12.41 -3.50 2.33
N LEU A 84 -11.13 -3.88 2.25
CA LEU A 84 -10.15 -3.58 3.28
C LEU A 84 -9.46 -2.25 2.94
N LYS A 85 -9.91 -1.17 3.58
CA LYS A 85 -9.43 0.21 3.38
C LYS A 85 -8.76 0.77 4.64
N ARG A 86 -8.18 -0.11 5.45
CA ARG A 86 -7.36 0.27 6.59
C ARG A 86 -5.92 0.47 6.16
N ASP A 87 -5.33 1.60 6.54
CA ASP A 87 -3.92 1.89 6.30
C ASP A 87 -2.97 0.88 6.99
N PRO A 88 -1.82 0.58 6.39
CA PRO A 88 -0.76 -0.13 7.08
C PRO A 88 -0.28 0.61 8.34
N PRO A 89 0.15 -0.11 9.39
CA PRO A 89 0.09 -1.55 9.54
C PRO A 89 -1.33 -2.06 9.81
N VAL A 90 -1.78 -3.04 9.03
CA VAL A 90 -2.99 -3.81 9.35
C VAL A 90 -2.63 -4.86 10.41
N PRO A 91 -3.34 -4.92 11.55
CA PRO A 91 -3.03 -5.89 12.60
C PRO A 91 -3.09 -7.34 12.09
N ALA A 92 -2.05 -8.12 12.39
CA ALA A 92 -1.91 -9.48 11.87
C ALA A 92 -3.00 -10.42 12.43
N ASP A 93 -3.33 -10.29 13.70
CA ASP A 93 -4.41 -11.01 14.36
C ASP A 93 -5.75 -10.75 13.68
N LYS A 94 -6.02 -9.49 13.28
CA LYS A 94 -7.25 -9.13 12.58
C LYS A 94 -7.31 -9.73 11.18
N LEU A 95 -6.21 -9.71 10.42
CA LEU A 95 -6.13 -10.38 9.12
C LEU A 95 -6.35 -11.90 9.24
N GLU A 96 -5.75 -12.55 10.23
CA GLU A 96 -5.97 -13.98 10.48
C GLU A 96 -7.44 -14.26 10.87
N MET A 97 -8.07 -13.41 11.68
CA MET A 97 -9.49 -13.54 12.03
C MET A 97 -10.41 -13.52 10.80
N ILE A 98 -10.13 -12.66 9.81
CA ILE A 98 -10.95 -12.54 8.60
C ILE A 98 -10.46 -13.40 7.43
N LYS A 99 -9.38 -14.16 7.59
CA LYS A 99 -8.78 -14.96 6.52
C LYS A 99 -9.77 -15.90 5.85
N ASP A 100 -10.61 -16.56 6.64
CA ASP A 100 -11.63 -17.47 6.13
C ASP A 100 -12.93 -16.77 5.71
N LEU A 101 -13.07 -15.46 5.96
CA LEU A 101 -14.23 -14.68 5.50
C LEU A 101 -14.30 -14.66 3.97
N GLY A 102 -13.15 -14.66 3.28
CA GLY A 102 -13.03 -14.72 1.82
C GLY A 102 -13.71 -15.93 1.18
N LYS A 103 -13.92 -17.01 1.94
CA LYS A 103 -14.63 -18.21 1.47
C LYS A 103 -16.15 -18.04 1.40
N LYS A 104 -16.70 -17.01 2.05
CA LYS A 104 -18.15 -16.76 2.16
C LYS A 104 -18.57 -15.40 1.60
N VAL A 105 -17.65 -14.44 1.61
CA VAL A 105 -17.88 -13.06 1.19
C VAL A 105 -16.73 -12.65 0.30
N PHE A 106 -17.01 -11.87 -0.74
CA PHE A 106 -15.96 -11.35 -1.60
C PHE A 106 -15.18 -10.25 -0.87
N VAL A 107 -13.95 -10.55 -0.43
CA VAL A 107 -13.10 -9.59 0.32
C VAL A 107 -12.08 -8.98 -0.63
N VAL A 108 -12.03 -7.65 -0.69
CA VAL A 108 -11.15 -6.90 -1.61
C VAL A 108 -10.09 -6.14 -0.81
N ASN A 109 -8.83 -6.59 -0.80
CA ASN A 109 -8.30 -7.86 -1.31
C ASN A 109 -8.47 -9.00 -0.31
N ASP A 110 -8.27 -10.25 -0.77
CA ASP A 110 -8.32 -11.43 0.08
C ASP A 110 -7.30 -11.33 1.23
N PRO A 111 -7.69 -11.57 2.50
CA PRO A 111 -6.79 -11.41 3.63
C PRO A 111 -5.61 -12.40 3.62
N ALA A 112 -5.78 -13.62 3.09
CA ALA A 112 -4.69 -14.58 2.93
C ALA A 112 -3.65 -14.05 1.92
N GLY A 113 -4.12 -13.47 0.80
CA GLY A 113 -3.27 -12.76 -0.15
C GLY A 113 -2.51 -11.61 0.50
N ILE A 114 -3.21 -10.77 1.28
CA ILE A 114 -2.57 -9.67 2.02
C ILE A 114 -1.51 -10.21 2.98
N ILE A 115 -1.80 -11.27 3.74
CA ILE A 115 -0.83 -11.90 4.65
C ILE A 115 0.41 -12.39 3.89
N LYS A 116 0.22 -12.96 2.69
CA LYS A 116 1.30 -13.45 1.83
C LYS A 116 2.20 -12.31 1.33
N TYR A 117 1.62 -11.16 0.98
CA TYR A 117 2.32 -10.04 0.35
C TYR A 117 2.59 -8.81 1.24
N LYS A 118 2.24 -8.85 2.54
CA LYS A 118 2.40 -7.70 3.46
C LYS A 118 3.87 -7.33 3.75
N SER A 119 4.78 -8.29 3.67
CA SER A 119 6.22 -8.03 3.89
C SER A 119 6.89 -7.71 2.57
N LYS A 120 7.81 -6.74 2.58
CA LYS A 120 8.60 -6.39 1.39
C LYS A 120 9.44 -7.56 0.88
N SER A 121 9.81 -8.51 1.75
CA SER A 121 10.53 -9.73 1.32
C SER A 121 9.67 -10.69 0.50
N SER A 122 8.35 -10.54 0.49
CA SER A 122 7.48 -11.34 -0.39
C SER A 122 7.79 -11.09 -1.88
N LEU A 123 8.41 -9.96 -2.20
CA LEU A 123 8.79 -9.57 -3.56
C LEU A 123 10.09 -10.23 -4.05
N GLU A 124 10.81 -10.95 -3.18
CA GLU A 124 12.05 -11.65 -3.55
C GLU A 124 11.86 -12.60 -4.75
N ARG A 125 10.68 -13.22 -4.84
CA ARG A 125 10.28 -14.07 -5.98
C ARG A 125 10.16 -13.34 -7.33
N PHE A 126 10.20 -12.01 -7.30
CA PHE A 126 10.15 -11.12 -8.46
C PHE A 126 11.47 -10.32 -8.60
N SER A 127 12.57 -10.85 -8.06
CA SER A 127 13.89 -10.19 -8.05
C SER A 127 14.42 -9.84 -9.44
N GLU A 128 14.00 -10.55 -10.50
CA GLU A 128 14.32 -10.19 -11.90
C GLU A 128 13.86 -8.77 -12.30
N PHE A 129 12.86 -8.24 -11.59
CA PHE A 129 12.29 -6.91 -11.81
C PHE A 129 12.79 -5.87 -10.82
N MET A 130 13.62 -6.25 -9.85
CA MET A 130 14.07 -5.38 -8.77
C MET A 130 15.53 -4.97 -8.98
N PRO A 131 15.95 -3.81 -8.45
CA PRO A 131 17.37 -3.54 -8.28
C PRO A 131 17.99 -4.55 -7.30
N GLU A 132 19.32 -4.61 -7.24
CA GLU A 132 20.03 -5.45 -6.27
C GLU A 132 19.52 -5.18 -4.85
N THR A 133 18.87 -6.22 -4.30
CA THR A 133 18.09 -6.15 -3.07
C THR A 133 18.40 -7.36 -2.19
N PHE A 134 18.54 -7.12 -0.88
CA PHE A 134 18.77 -8.13 0.14
C PHE A 134 17.72 -8.03 1.24
N PHE A 135 17.24 -9.17 1.72
CA PHE A 135 16.27 -9.24 2.81
C PHE A 135 16.89 -9.95 4.00
N SER A 136 17.17 -9.24 5.09
CA SER A 136 17.80 -9.86 6.26
C SER A 136 17.50 -9.13 7.56
N LYS A 137 17.57 -9.86 8.66
CA LYS A 137 17.57 -9.34 10.04
C LYS A 137 18.95 -9.43 10.69
N ASP A 138 19.90 -10.13 10.04
CA ASP A 138 21.26 -10.30 10.55
C ASP A 138 22.06 -9.01 10.35
N VAL A 139 22.43 -8.41 11.48
CA VAL A 139 23.19 -7.16 11.53
C VAL A 139 24.57 -7.29 10.89
N SER A 140 25.24 -8.43 11.05
CA SER A 140 26.58 -8.67 10.50
C SER A 140 26.51 -8.76 8.98
N PHE A 141 25.55 -9.52 8.46
CA PHE A 141 25.30 -9.62 7.02
C PHE A 141 24.92 -8.26 6.40
N LEU A 142 23.97 -7.54 7.01
CA LEU A 142 23.57 -6.22 6.51
C LEU A 142 24.74 -5.23 6.52
N LYS A 143 25.57 -5.23 7.58
CA LYS A 143 26.77 -4.40 7.64
C LYS A 143 27.75 -4.74 6.52
N GLN A 144 28.00 -6.03 6.27
CA GLN A 144 28.86 -6.47 5.18
C GLN A 144 28.34 -5.93 3.84
N LYS A 145 27.05 -6.10 3.54
CA LYS A 145 26.46 -5.61 2.29
C LYS A 145 26.47 -4.10 2.17
N ILE A 146 26.28 -3.36 3.26
CA ILE A 146 26.43 -1.89 3.25
C ILE A 146 27.87 -1.48 2.92
N ASN A 147 28.87 -2.21 3.44
CA ASN A 147 30.28 -1.95 3.11
C ASN A 147 30.59 -2.22 1.63
N GLU A 148 29.97 -3.25 1.05
CA GLU A 148 30.10 -3.57 -0.38
C GLU A 148 29.43 -2.51 -1.26
N LEU A 149 28.19 -2.12 -0.95
CA LEU A 149 27.39 -1.19 -1.76
C LEU A 149 27.83 0.28 -1.62
N LYS A 150 28.29 0.68 -0.43
CA LYS A 150 28.68 2.05 -0.03
C LYS A 150 27.60 3.13 -0.12
N ASP A 151 26.55 2.97 -0.92
CA ASP A 151 25.37 3.83 -0.96
C ASP A 151 24.12 2.98 -1.19
N CYS A 152 23.23 2.98 -0.21
CA CYS A 152 22.12 2.05 -0.14
C CYS A 152 20.93 2.62 0.62
N VAL A 153 19.79 1.96 0.50
CA VAL A 153 18.54 2.28 1.16
C VAL A 153 18.09 1.07 1.98
N LEU A 154 17.96 1.24 3.29
CA LEU A 154 17.24 0.32 4.15
C LEU A 154 15.78 0.70 4.20
N LYS A 155 14.89 -0.27 4.00
CA LYS A 155 13.45 -0.14 4.16
C LYS A 155 12.97 -1.06 5.27
N GLN A 156 12.20 -0.50 6.20
CA GLN A 156 11.49 -1.27 7.22
C GLN A 156 10.17 -1.81 6.66
N ASP A 157 9.83 -3.05 7.04
CA ASP A 157 8.50 -3.59 6.80
C ASP A 157 7.44 -2.80 7.59
N PHE A 158 6.19 -2.86 7.11
CA PHE A 158 5.01 -2.28 7.78
C PHE A 158 5.06 -0.75 7.99
N SER A 159 6.00 -0.06 7.34
CA SER A 159 6.03 1.40 7.25
C SER A 159 5.38 1.89 5.95
N TYR A 160 4.70 3.04 6.00
CA TYR A 160 4.11 3.71 4.85
C TYR A 160 4.61 5.17 4.75
N GLY A 161 4.40 5.79 3.59
CA GLY A 161 4.66 7.23 3.40
C GLY A 161 6.14 7.64 3.60
N GLY A 162 7.08 6.72 3.37
CA GLY A 162 8.51 7.00 3.48
C GLY A 162 9.11 7.01 4.90
N LEU A 163 8.31 6.74 5.94
CA LEU A 163 8.76 6.82 7.35
C LEU A 163 9.80 5.77 7.76
N GLY A 164 9.89 4.67 7.02
CA GLY A 164 10.80 3.56 7.29
C GLY A 164 11.90 3.43 6.24
N ILE A 165 12.16 4.51 5.49
CA ILE A 165 13.12 4.54 4.39
C ILE A 165 14.36 5.32 4.84
N HIS A 166 15.50 4.63 4.93
CA HIS A 166 16.76 5.16 5.44
C HIS A 166 17.85 5.02 4.37
N ARG A 167 18.38 6.12 3.85
CA ARG A 167 19.58 6.06 3.00
C ARG A 167 20.81 6.04 3.89
N ILE A 168 21.70 5.10 3.64
CA ILE A 168 23.02 5.02 4.25
C ILE A 168 24.06 5.15 3.15
N TYR A 169 24.99 6.09 3.32
CA TYR A 169 26.10 6.26 2.40
C TYR A 169 27.41 6.47 3.14
N GLU A 170 28.51 6.06 2.51
CA GLU A 170 29.87 6.22 3.00
C GLU A 170 30.53 7.46 2.39
N LYS A 171 31.22 8.24 3.23
CA LYS A 171 32.09 9.34 2.80
C LYS A 171 33.25 9.47 3.79
N ASN A 172 34.48 9.49 3.28
CA ASN A 172 35.71 9.63 4.09
C ASN A 172 35.84 8.56 5.19
N ASN A 173 35.54 7.30 4.86
CA ASN A 173 35.50 6.15 5.77
C ASN A 173 34.52 6.30 6.94
N GLN A 174 33.47 7.11 6.76
CA GLN A 174 32.42 7.34 7.75
C GLN A 174 31.05 7.13 7.12
N TYR A 175 30.11 6.59 7.90
CA TYR A 175 28.75 6.35 7.44
C TYR A 175 27.81 7.49 7.85
N PHE A 176 26.98 7.88 6.91
CA PHE A 176 25.98 8.93 7.07
C PHE A 176 24.60 8.39 6.77
N HIS A 177 23.61 8.91 7.50
CA HIS A 177 22.22 8.52 7.42
C HIS A 177 21.35 9.72 7.00
N ASN A 178 20.54 9.49 5.97
CA ASN A 178 19.46 10.38 5.55
C ASN A 178 18.11 9.68 5.72
N HIS A 179 17.14 10.41 6.25
CA HIS A 179 15.75 10.02 6.42
C HIS A 179 14.86 11.26 6.26
N LEU A 180 13.54 11.11 6.20
CA LEU A 180 12.57 12.19 5.98
C LEU A 180 12.84 13.46 6.82
N LYS A 181 13.25 13.30 8.08
CA LYS A 181 13.53 14.41 9.02
C LYS A 181 15.00 14.57 9.41
N ILE A 182 15.89 13.76 8.84
CA ILE A 182 17.30 13.67 9.25
C ILE A 182 18.17 13.78 8.00
N LYS A 183 19.13 14.71 8.01
CA LYS A 183 20.05 14.91 6.90
C LYS A 183 21.50 14.82 7.40
N ASN A 184 22.31 14.06 6.69
CA ASN A 184 23.75 13.88 6.85
C ASN A 184 24.15 13.55 8.30
N GLN A 185 23.36 12.74 9.00
CA GLN A 185 23.68 12.33 10.36
C GLN A 185 24.78 11.26 10.32
N LYS A 186 25.93 11.54 10.93
CA LYS A 186 26.96 10.52 11.11
C LYS A 186 26.44 9.40 12.03
N ILE A 187 26.65 8.15 11.64
CA ILE A 187 26.20 6.97 12.37
C ILE A 187 27.31 5.93 12.49
N GLN A 188 27.14 5.03 13.46
CA GLN A 188 27.84 3.74 13.49
C GLN A 188 26.89 2.65 13.02
N LEU A 189 27.32 1.82 12.05
CA LEU A 189 26.43 0.85 11.40
C LEU A 189 25.85 -0.16 12.39
N THR A 190 26.66 -0.78 13.25
CA THR A 190 26.19 -1.87 14.12
C THR A 190 25.09 -1.41 15.10
N PRO A 191 25.25 -0.33 15.89
CA PRO A 191 24.16 0.17 16.75
C PRO A 191 22.92 0.62 15.95
N PHE A 192 23.13 1.24 14.79
CA PHE A 192 22.04 1.70 13.94
C PHE A 192 21.20 0.53 13.40
N LEU A 193 21.86 -0.50 12.89
CA LEU A 193 21.22 -1.72 12.39
C LEU A 193 20.54 -2.52 13.51
N LYS A 194 21.15 -2.63 14.69
CA LYS A 194 20.51 -3.24 15.87
C LYS A 194 19.21 -2.52 16.23
N LYS A 195 19.21 -1.19 16.22
CA LYS A 195 18.01 -0.38 16.45
C LYS A 195 16.93 -0.67 15.40
N LEU A 196 17.26 -0.66 14.11
CA LEU A 196 16.27 -0.84 13.04
C LEU A 196 15.73 -2.28 12.96
N THR A 197 16.57 -3.27 13.26
CA THR A 197 16.20 -4.70 13.29
C THR A 197 15.58 -5.13 14.62
N LEU A 198 15.47 -4.23 15.62
CA LEU A 198 15.10 -4.59 17.00
C LEU A 198 15.94 -5.79 17.49
N ASP A 199 17.26 -5.63 17.49
CA ASP A 199 18.25 -6.64 17.84
C ASP A 199 18.08 -7.97 17.07
N GLY A 200 17.83 -7.87 15.76
CA GLY A 200 17.73 -9.03 14.86
C GLY A 200 16.38 -9.76 14.90
N THR A 201 15.34 -9.16 15.47
CA THR A 201 13.98 -9.74 15.48
C THR A 201 13.14 -9.30 14.28
N LYS A 202 13.47 -8.17 13.64
CA LYS A 202 12.79 -7.62 12.46
C LYS A 202 13.70 -7.63 11.24
N LYS A 203 13.16 -8.09 10.12
CA LYS A 203 13.84 -8.05 8.81
C LYS A 203 13.84 -6.62 8.26
N LEU A 204 14.89 -6.29 7.53
CA LEU A 204 15.02 -5.10 6.71
C LEU A 204 15.19 -5.51 5.25
N THR A 205 14.75 -4.63 4.35
CA THR A 205 15.09 -4.70 2.93
C THR A 205 16.23 -3.72 2.68
N LEU A 206 17.40 -4.21 2.26
CA LEU A 206 18.54 -3.41 1.84
C LEU A 206 18.57 -3.36 0.32
N VAL A 207 18.52 -2.17 -0.26
CA VAL A 207 18.54 -1.96 -1.70
C VAL A 207 19.71 -1.06 -2.04
N ARG A 208 20.37 -1.25 -3.18
CA ARG A 208 21.31 -0.25 -3.70
C ARG A 208 20.60 1.11 -3.89
N PHE A 209 21.28 2.22 -3.61
CA PHE A 209 20.74 3.53 -3.95
C PHE A 209 20.77 3.73 -5.47
N LEU A 210 19.64 4.14 -6.05
CA LEU A 210 19.51 4.37 -7.49
C LEU A 210 19.81 5.82 -7.83
N LYS A 211 20.70 6.06 -8.78
CA LYS A 211 21.16 7.42 -9.15
C LYS A 211 20.07 8.25 -9.81
N ASN A 212 19.18 7.58 -10.54
CA ASN A 212 18.09 8.20 -11.32
C ASN A 212 16.80 8.39 -10.49
N ILE A 213 16.90 8.54 -9.16
CA ILE A 213 15.75 8.74 -8.27
C ILE A 213 14.97 10.04 -8.56
N ASP A 214 15.64 11.03 -9.13
CA ASP A 214 15.09 12.31 -9.59
C ASP A 214 14.12 12.16 -10.78
N GLN A 215 14.23 11.07 -11.54
CA GLN A 215 13.25 10.67 -12.55
C GLN A 215 11.89 10.29 -11.93
N GLY A 216 11.84 10.17 -10.60
CA GLY A 216 10.62 10.02 -9.82
C GLY A 216 10.12 8.59 -9.71
N ASP A 217 9.29 8.39 -8.71
CA ASP A 217 8.60 7.15 -8.38
C ASP A 217 7.24 7.12 -9.08
N LYS A 218 6.99 6.10 -9.88
CA LYS A 218 5.70 5.93 -10.56
C LYS A 218 4.80 4.98 -9.78
N ARG A 219 3.61 5.48 -9.40
CA ARG A 219 2.51 4.68 -8.83
C ARG A 219 1.60 4.23 -9.96
N ILE A 220 1.55 2.93 -10.22
CA ILE A 220 0.68 2.28 -11.20
C ILE A 220 -0.42 1.54 -10.44
N ILE A 221 -1.68 1.80 -10.79
CA ILE A 221 -2.84 1.15 -10.17
C ILE A 221 -3.30 0.00 -11.05
N ILE A 222 -3.39 -1.19 -10.45
CA ILE A 222 -3.83 -2.42 -11.08
C ILE A 222 -5.20 -2.80 -10.51
N LEU A 223 -6.10 -3.23 -11.39
CA LEU A 223 -7.35 -3.89 -11.07
C LEU A 223 -7.42 -5.20 -11.85
N ASP A 224 -7.41 -6.31 -11.13
CA ASP A 224 -7.51 -7.66 -11.67
C ASP A 224 -6.54 -7.91 -12.85
N GLY A 225 -5.28 -7.57 -12.59
CA GLY A 225 -4.18 -7.62 -13.55
C GLY A 225 -4.21 -6.63 -14.71
N LYS A 226 -5.19 -5.73 -14.76
CA LYS A 226 -5.28 -4.67 -15.77
C LYS A 226 -4.84 -3.34 -15.20
N ILE A 227 -4.07 -2.58 -15.97
CA ILE A 227 -3.62 -1.23 -15.59
C ILE A 227 -4.81 -0.25 -15.67
N LEU A 228 -5.13 0.40 -14.56
CA LEU A 228 -6.12 1.48 -14.51
C LEU A 228 -5.53 2.86 -14.83
N GLY A 229 -4.26 3.06 -14.51
CA GLY A 229 -3.54 4.30 -14.78
C GLY A 229 -2.30 4.45 -13.90
N ALA A 230 -1.50 5.48 -14.21
CA ALA A 230 -0.29 5.78 -13.45
C ALA A 230 -0.10 7.29 -13.22
N ILE A 231 0.52 7.61 -12.09
CA ILE A 231 1.01 8.95 -11.76
C ILE A 231 2.49 8.89 -11.46
N LEU A 232 3.23 9.89 -11.94
CA LEU A 232 4.63 10.07 -11.56
C LEU A 232 4.69 10.96 -10.32
N ARG A 233 5.45 10.53 -9.32
CA ARG A 233 5.68 11.24 -8.07
C ARG A 233 7.13 11.67 -8.04
N LYS A 234 7.40 12.96 -8.17
CA LYS A 234 8.76 13.50 -8.11
C LYS A 234 9.08 13.95 -6.68
N PRO A 235 10.33 13.78 -6.22
CA PRO A 235 10.73 14.27 -4.92
C PRO A 235 10.73 15.80 -4.91
N SER A 236 10.58 16.41 -3.73
CA SER A 236 10.76 17.86 -3.57
C SER A 236 12.24 18.24 -3.71
N LYS A 237 12.52 19.52 -3.99
CA LYS A 237 13.88 20.03 -4.34
C LYS A 237 14.99 19.62 -3.36
N ASP A 238 14.67 19.39 -2.09
CA ASP A 238 15.62 19.03 -1.03
C ASP A 238 15.35 17.65 -0.40
N SER A 239 14.62 16.78 -1.10
CA SER A 239 14.27 15.42 -0.68
C SER A 239 14.66 14.42 -1.77
N TRP A 240 14.86 13.17 -1.37
CA TRP A 240 15.00 12.03 -2.27
C TRP A 240 13.81 11.05 -2.12
N ILE A 241 12.89 11.34 -1.20
CA ILE A 241 11.66 10.59 -0.98
C ILE A 241 10.57 11.17 -1.88
N CYS A 242 9.98 10.31 -2.71
CA CYS A 242 9.03 10.72 -3.76
C CYS A 242 7.56 10.66 -3.33
N ASN A 243 7.21 10.05 -2.20
CA ASN A 243 5.83 9.88 -1.77
C ASN A 243 5.10 11.23 -1.64
N ILE A 244 3.88 11.29 -2.17
CA ILE A 244 3.04 12.51 -2.12
C ILE A 244 2.71 12.89 -0.68
N THR A 245 2.46 11.90 0.18
CA THR A 245 2.25 12.09 1.63
C THR A 245 3.43 12.78 2.32
N SER A 246 4.60 12.79 1.68
CA SER A 246 5.85 13.38 2.16
C SER A 246 6.23 14.67 1.40
N GLY A 247 5.30 15.24 0.62
CA GLY A 247 5.48 16.49 -0.13
C GLY A 247 5.90 16.32 -1.59
N GLY A 248 5.86 15.09 -2.14
CA GLY A 248 6.12 14.85 -3.57
C GLY A 248 5.03 15.43 -4.48
N VAL A 249 5.41 15.82 -5.70
CA VAL A 249 4.49 16.39 -6.70
C VAL A 249 4.02 15.30 -7.66
N ALA A 250 2.70 15.16 -7.82
CA ALA A 250 2.10 14.24 -8.78
C ALA A 250 2.04 14.86 -10.18
N GLY A 251 2.48 14.12 -11.19
CA GLY A 251 2.47 14.50 -12.60
C GLY A 251 1.94 13.40 -13.52
N LYS A 252 1.61 13.79 -14.75
CA LYS A 252 1.23 12.85 -15.83
C LYS A 252 2.41 11.97 -16.22
N THR A 253 2.11 10.77 -16.69
CA THR A 253 3.09 9.78 -17.16
C THR A 253 2.41 8.73 -18.04
N THR A 254 3.21 7.97 -18.76
CA THR A 254 2.81 6.80 -19.55
C THR A 254 3.43 5.54 -18.97
N ILE A 255 2.84 4.38 -19.26
CA ILE A 255 3.41 3.08 -18.88
C ILE A 255 4.54 2.74 -19.87
N THR A 256 5.71 2.36 -19.37
CA THR A 256 6.84 1.93 -20.21
C THR A 256 6.75 0.44 -20.57
N GLU A 257 7.51 0.00 -21.55
CA GLU A 257 7.58 -1.43 -21.94
C GLU A 257 8.06 -2.32 -20.77
N ASP A 258 9.08 -1.87 -20.02
CA ASP A 258 9.55 -2.58 -18.82
C ASP A 258 8.43 -2.81 -17.80
N GLU A 259 7.60 -1.79 -17.58
CA GLU A 259 6.50 -1.85 -16.63
C GLU A 259 5.38 -2.76 -17.15
N GLN A 260 5.08 -2.72 -18.46
CA GLN A 260 4.11 -3.63 -19.07
C GLN A 260 4.56 -5.08 -18.91
N GLU A 261 5.83 -5.39 -19.21
CA GLU A 261 6.38 -6.75 -19.06
C GLU A 261 6.30 -7.23 -17.60
N MET A 262 6.76 -6.39 -16.67
CA MET A 262 6.71 -6.65 -15.23
C MET A 262 5.28 -6.93 -14.75
N ILE A 263 4.34 -6.05 -15.08
CA ILE A 263 2.93 -6.17 -14.67
C ILE A 263 2.30 -7.43 -15.29
N LYS A 264 2.64 -7.76 -16.54
CA LYS A 264 2.16 -8.98 -17.21
C LYS A 264 2.64 -10.25 -16.52
N LYS A 265 3.89 -10.30 -16.01
CA LYS A 265 4.39 -11.46 -15.27
C LYS A 265 3.87 -11.54 -13.83
N ILE A 266 3.80 -10.40 -13.12
CA ILE A 266 3.48 -10.38 -11.69
C ILE A 266 1.98 -10.46 -11.42
N SER A 267 1.16 -9.75 -12.19
CA SER A 267 -0.26 -9.59 -11.84
C SER A 267 -1.06 -10.89 -11.82
N PRO A 268 -0.89 -11.86 -12.74
CA PRO A 268 -1.62 -13.12 -12.67
C PRO A 268 -1.38 -13.87 -11.36
N VAL A 269 -0.16 -13.81 -10.83
CA VAL A 269 0.21 -14.41 -9.55
C VAL A 269 -0.50 -13.72 -8.39
N LEU A 270 -0.58 -12.38 -8.42
CA LEU A 270 -1.28 -11.60 -7.41
C LEU A 270 -2.79 -11.87 -7.44
N THR A 271 -3.41 -11.85 -8.63
CA THR A 271 -4.83 -12.14 -8.81
C THR A 271 -5.19 -13.55 -8.33
N GLN A 272 -4.36 -14.56 -8.64
CA GLN A 272 -4.56 -15.93 -8.17
C GLN A 272 -4.58 -16.04 -6.63
N ASP A 273 -3.81 -15.19 -5.96
CA ASP A 273 -3.75 -15.10 -4.50
C ASP A 273 -4.80 -14.12 -3.92
N GLY A 274 -5.78 -13.68 -4.72
CA GLY A 274 -6.89 -12.79 -4.29
C GLY A 274 -6.49 -11.32 -4.11
N ILE A 275 -5.36 -10.90 -4.68
CA ILE A 275 -4.94 -9.49 -4.75
C ILE A 275 -5.44 -8.90 -6.08
N HIS A 276 -6.64 -8.35 -6.06
CA HIS A 276 -7.26 -7.73 -7.23
C HIS A 276 -6.87 -6.25 -7.40
N ILE A 277 -6.80 -5.49 -6.31
CA ILE A 277 -6.38 -4.09 -6.33
C ILE A 277 -4.96 -3.98 -5.81
N ALA A 278 -4.03 -3.57 -6.66
CA ALA A 278 -2.63 -3.38 -6.27
C ALA A 278 -2.07 -2.03 -6.72
N GLY A 279 -1.18 -1.46 -5.91
CA GLY A 279 -0.40 -0.28 -6.26
C GLY A 279 1.06 -0.65 -6.45
N PHE A 280 1.51 -0.68 -7.70
CA PHE A 280 2.91 -0.94 -8.06
C PHE A 280 3.68 0.37 -8.03
N ASP A 281 4.81 0.38 -7.32
CA ASP A 281 5.74 1.50 -7.29
C ASP A 281 7.00 1.14 -8.05
N THR A 282 7.33 1.92 -9.08
CA THR A 282 8.50 1.70 -9.93
C THR A 282 9.46 2.89 -9.91
N LEU A 283 10.75 2.60 -10.03
CA LEU A 283 11.85 3.55 -10.06
C LEU A 283 12.68 3.36 -11.32
N VAL A 284 13.50 4.34 -11.67
CA VAL A 284 14.49 4.19 -12.75
C VAL A 284 15.80 3.73 -12.11
N ASP A 285 16.34 2.60 -12.56
CA ASP A 285 17.64 2.12 -12.13
C ASP A 285 18.80 2.85 -12.83
N ASP A 286 20.04 2.50 -12.48
CA ASP A 286 21.24 3.13 -13.03
C ASP A 286 21.43 2.88 -14.54
N SER A 287 20.75 1.89 -15.13
CA SER A 287 20.77 1.62 -16.57
C SER A 287 19.72 2.42 -17.35
N GLY A 288 18.80 3.09 -16.64
CA GLY A 288 17.66 3.79 -17.25
C GLY A 288 16.39 2.94 -17.35
N LYS A 289 16.40 1.69 -16.89
CA LYS A 289 15.26 0.77 -16.91
C LYS A 289 14.28 1.08 -15.77
N ARG A 290 12.97 0.91 -16.00
CA ARG A 290 11.98 0.94 -14.90
C ARG A 290 11.98 -0.39 -14.14
N VAL A 291 12.23 -0.34 -12.84
CA VAL A 291 12.32 -1.48 -11.92
C VAL A 291 11.33 -1.37 -10.77
N LEU A 292 10.91 -2.51 -10.23
CA LEU A 292 9.99 -2.64 -9.11
C LEU A 292 10.65 -2.20 -7.80
N SER A 293 9.96 -1.34 -7.05
CA SER A 293 10.38 -0.88 -5.72
C SER A 293 9.47 -1.41 -4.60
N GLU A 294 8.16 -1.47 -4.84
CA GLU A 294 7.16 -1.93 -3.86
C GLU A 294 5.85 -2.34 -4.56
N ILE A 295 5.10 -3.28 -3.96
CA ILE A 295 3.71 -3.59 -4.31
C ILE A 295 2.85 -3.38 -3.06
N ASN A 296 1.87 -2.49 -3.16
CA ASN A 296 0.93 -2.19 -2.09
C ASN A 296 -0.37 -2.98 -2.32
N THR A 297 -0.79 -3.79 -1.34
CA THR A 297 -1.94 -4.72 -1.47
C THR A 297 -3.08 -4.46 -0.48
N THR A 298 -2.93 -3.49 0.42
CA THR A 298 -3.95 -3.15 1.42
C THR A 298 -4.73 -1.90 0.98
N ASN A 299 -4.53 -0.76 1.64
CA ASN A 299 -5.19 0.48 1.29
C ASN A 299 -4.50 1.19 0.13
N VAL A 300 -4.77 0.75 -1.10
CA VAL A 300 -4.22 1.38 -2.31
C VAL A 300 -4.85 2.77 -2.54
N GLY A 301 -4.01 3.80 -2.60
CA GLY A 301 -4.39 5.19 -2.85
C GLY A 301 -4.29 5.64 -4.33
N ALA A 302 -4.12 6.94 -4.55
CA ALA A 302 -3.93 7.61 -5.86
C ALA A 302 -5.11 7.63 -6.85
N PHE A 303 -6.21 6.92 -6.60
CA PHE A 303 -7.40 6.94 -7.46
C PHE A 303 -7.94 8.37 -7.73
N HIS A 304 -8.08 9.19 -6.69
CA HIS A 304 -8.57 10.56 -6.85
C HIS A 304 -7.62 11.45 -7.67
N ILE A 305 -6.30 11.26 -7.48
CA ILE A 305 -5.29 12.00 -8.22
C ILE A 305 -5.33 11.61 -9.69
N LEU A 306 -5.48 10.31 -10.00
CA LEU A 306 -5.68 9.82 -11.37
C LEU A 306 -6.94 10.41 -12.00
N ASN A 307 -8.06 10.37 -11.29
CA ASN A 307 -9.31 10.97 -11.74
C ASN A 307 -9.14 12.45 -12.07
N LYS A 308 -8.54 13.24 -11.17
CA LYS A 308 -8.31 14.66 -11.39
C LYS A 308 -7.34 14.92 -12.55
N THR A 309 -6.25 14.17 -12.63
CA THR A 309 -5.16 14.38 -13.59
C THR A 309 -5.56 14.06 -15.02
N TYR A 310 -6.37 13.01 -15.19
CA TYR A 310 -6.77 12.47 -16.50
C TYR A 310 -8.26 12.60 -16.78
N ASN A 311 -9.02 13.31 -15.93
CA ASN A 311 -10.48 13.41 -16.01
C ASN A 311 -11.17 12.04 -16.08
N LEU A 312 -10.76 11.10 -15.22
CA LEU A 312 -11.28 9.74 -15.14
C LEU A 312 -12.32 9.60 -14.02
N LYS A 313 -13.01 8.44 -14.03
CA LYS A 313 -13.94 8.00 -12.97
C LYS A 313 -13.63 6.55 -12.59
N LEU A 314 -12.46 6.32 -12.01
CA LEU A 314 -11.96 4.97 -11.70
C LEU A 314 -12.83 4.23 -10.66
N GLU A 315 -13.51 4.95 -9.77
CA GLU A 315 -14.50 4.39 -8.86
C GLU A 315 -15.61 3.64 -9.59
N LYS A 316 -16.01 4.09 -10.80
CA LYS A 316 -16.99 3.37 -11.61
C LYS A 316 -16.46 2.02 -12.04
N LYS A 317 -15.24 1.98 -12.59
CA LYS A 317 -14.59 0.73 -13.02
C LYS A 317 -14.44 -0.26 -11.86
N ILE A 318 -14.14 0.22 -10.66
CA ILE A 318 -14.01 -0.62 -9.46
C ILE A 318 -15.36 -1.21 -9.05
N ILE A 319 -16.42 -0.40 -9.02
CA ILE A 319 -17.74 -0.91 -8.64
C ILE A 319 -18.37 -1.75 -9.75
N ASP A 320 -18.17 -1.42 -11.03
CA ASP A 320 -18.55 -2.25 -12.18
C ASP A 320 -17.91 -3.64 -12.05
N TRP A 321 -16.59 -3.68 -11.83
CA TRP A 321 -15.84 -4.93 -11.63
C TRP A 321 -16.38 -5.73 -10.44
N LEU A 322 -16.61 -5.07 -9.30
CA LEU A 322 -17.16 -5.73 -8.12
C LEU A 322 -18.55 -6.36 -8.38
N GLU A 323 -19.42 -5.62 -9.07
CA GLU A 323 -20.76 -6.07 -9.46
C GLU A 323 -20.71 -7.22 -10.47
N HIS A 324 -19.60 -7.45 -11.17
CA HIS A 324 -19.42 -8.63 -12.03
C HIS A 324 -18.87 -9.84 -11.27
N GLU A 325 -17.89 -9.64 -10.37
CA GLU A 325 -17.24 -10.75 -9.65
C GLU A 325 -18.06 -11.30 -8.48
N SER A 326 -18.98 -10.50 -7.93
CA SER A 326 -19.78 -10.89 -6.77
C SER A 326 -21.06 -11.68 -7.12
N PHE A 327 -21.20 -12.12 -8.38
CA PHE A 327 -22.36 -12.85 -8.91
C PHE A 327 -21.97 -14.19 -9.55
#